data_AF-A0A1J5QY15-F1
#
_entry.id   AF-A0A1J5QY15-F1
#
_cell.length_a   1.000
_cell.length_b   1.000
_cell.length_c   1.000
_cell.angle_alpha   90.00
_cell.angle_beta   90.00
_cell.angle_gamma   90.00
#
_symmetry.space_group_name_H-M   'P 1'
#
loop_
_entity.id
_entity.type
_entity.pdbx_description
1 polymer ?
#
loop_
_entity_poly.entity_id
_entity_poly.type
_entity_poly.pdbx_seq_one_letter_code
_entity_poly.pdbx_strand_id
1 'polypeptide(L)'
;MVLSQPLKTRPVQWLLFAVLALCAGWASGNPSAPEPNPSAQRLRAKYSELGPQLLDNQFQRPLYLSSAESSRDLKGDIYAVVDYPFSTVNTALNNPAHWCDVMILHINVKYCHASSSKTGTILTINLGRNFDQPLADSYRNEFSYSTVITSPDYFAVELGAETGPLGTHDYHIGLEAAPLKDGRTFLHFTYAYAFGVTGSLAMQGYLATLGRDKVGFTVMGRLPNGQPDYIHGVRGVLERNTMRYFLAIDAYLAAISVAPEDRLELRLQKWYDSTELYARQLHEVERVDYLEMKHREYLRQQ
;
A
#
# COMPACT_ATOMS: atom_id res chain seq x y z
N MET A 1 68.81 85.46 22.53
CA MET A 1 68.21 84.16 22.92
C MET A 1 68.73 83.12 21.94
N VAL A 2 69.91 82.55 22.20
CA VAL A 2 70.16 81.40 23.11
C VAL A 2 69.64 80.12 22.41
N LEU A 3 70.54 79.34 21.78
CA LEU A 3 71.25 78.17 22.37
C LEU A 3 70.21 77.07 22.75
N SER A 4 70.37 75.78 22.52
CA SER A 4 71.57 74.93 22.52
C SER A 4 71.12 73.46 22.34
N GLN A 5 71.99 72.70 21.67
CA GLN A 5 72.25 71.26 21.54
C GLN A 5 71.73 70.22 22.62
N PRO A 6 72.30 69.00 22.78
CA PRO A 6 71.71 67.72 22.32
C PRO A 6 71.55 66.66 23.44
N LEU A 7 70.85 65.55 23.23
CA LEU A 7 70.95 64.36 24.11
C LEU A 7 70.60 63.11 23.29
N LYS A 8 71.53 62.19 23.06
CA LYS A 8 72.09 61.14 23.93
C LYS A 8 71.44 59.77 23.65
N THR A 9 72.35 58.83 23.46
CA THR A 9 72.21 57.39 23.26
C THR A 9 71.50 56.69 24.42
N ARG A 10 70.77 55.60 24.15
CA ARG A 10 71.07 54.20 24.53
C ARG A 10 69.85 53.26 24.52
N PRO A 11 70.08 51.93 24.42
CA PRO A 11 69.21 50.96 23.78
C PRO A 11 68.24 50.33 24.76
N VAL A 12 67.13 49.79 24.25
CA VAL A 12 66.28 48.89 25.03
C VAL A 12 65.99 47.67 24.18
N GLN A 13 66.70 46.58 24.49
CA GLN A 13 66.36 45.22 24.09
C GLN A 13 65.00 44.86 24.70
N TRP A 14 64.05 44.43 23.87
CA TRP A 14 62.93 43.62 24.32
C TRP A 14 62.69 42.48 23.32
N LEU A 15 63.24 41.33 23.69
CA LEU A 15 62.61 40.01 23.70
C LEU A 15 61.63 39.69 22.55
N LEU A 16 62.14 38.90 21.61
CA LEU A 16 61.37 38.02 20.72
C LEU A 16 60.48 37.08 21.56
N PHE A 17 59.18 37.33 21.61
CA PHE A 17 58.19 36.32 21.96
C PHE A 17 57.63 35.72 20.65
N ALA A 18 58.06 34.50 20.36
CA ALA A 18 57.46 33.67 19.32
C ALA A 18 56.07 33.22 19.78
N VAL A 19 55.02 33.72 19.12
CA VAL A 19 53.65 33.22 19.30
C VAL A 19 53.49 31.97 18.42
N LEU A 20 53.48 30.79 19.05
CA LEU A 20 53.01 29.55 18.43
C LEU A 20 51.49 29.66 18.21
N ALA A 21 51.08 29.82 16.96
CA ALA A 21 49.68 29.66 16.56
C ALA A 21 49.33 28.16 16.59
N LEU A 22 48.59 27.71 17.61
CA LEU A 22 47.88 26.43 17.57
C LEU A 22 46.71 26.55 16.59
N CYS A 23 46.86 25.99 15.39
CA CYS A 23 45.75 25.68 14.51
C CYS A 23 44.93 24.53 15.14
N ALA A 24 43.89 24.87 15.90
CA ALA A 24 42.83 23.92 16.22
C ALA A 24 42.03 23.66 14.93
N GLY A 25 42.32 22.54 14.27
CA GLY A 25 41.54 22.05 13.14
C GLY A 25 40.16 21.62 13.62
N TRP A 26 39.15 22.42 13.35
CA TRP A 26 37.76 22.01 13.44
C TRP A 26 37.51 21.04 12.29
N ALA A 27 37.49 19.74 12.59
CA ALA A 27 37.03 18.74 11.65
C ALA A 27 35.54 18.97 11.41
N SER A 28 35.20 19.56 10.27
CA SER A 28 33.84 19.60 9.75
C SER A 28 33.42 18.15 9.47
N GLY A 29 32.71 17.53 10.41
CA GLY A 29 32.01 16.27 10.13
C GLY A 29 30.96 16.56 9.06
N ASN A 30 31.20 16.13 7.83
CA ASN A 30 30.12 16.06 6.84
C ASN A 30 29.03 15.17 7.44
N PRO A 31 27.77 15.63 7.55
CA PRO A 31 26.69 14.76 7.93
C PRO A 31 26.63 13.64 6.87
N SER A 32 27.01 12.43 7.28
CA SER A 32 26.82 11.23 6.48
C SER A 32 25.34 11.18 6.10
N ALA A 33 25.05 11.03 4.81
CA ALA A 33 23.68 10.78 4.37
C ALA A 33 23.14 9.58 5.16
N PRO A 34 21.87 9.62 5.62
CA PRO A 34 21.28 8.47 6.32
C PRO A 34 21.48 7.20 5.49
N GLU A 35 21.99 6.14 6.12
CA GLU A 35 22.11 4.83 5.48
C GLU A 35 20.74 4.43 4.90
N PRO A 36 20.65 4.05 3.61
CA PRO A 36 19.36 3.79 2.99
C PRO A 36 18.71 2.56 3.64
N ASN A 37 17.44 2.69 4.03
CA ASN A 37 16.68 1.63 4.68
C ASN A 37 16.76 0.31 3.86
N PRO A 38 17.24 -0.82 4.43
CA PRO A 38 17.38 -2.08 3.69
C PRO A 38 16.06 -2.58 3.05
N SER A 39 14.92 -2.31 3.67
CA SER A 39 13.60 -2.64 3.10
C SER A 39 13.29 -1.79 1.88
N ALA A 40 13.59 -0.50 1.93
CA ALA A 40 13.48 0.40 0.78
C ALA A 40 14.36 -0.06 -0.38
N GLN A 41 15.59 -0.51 -0.09
CA GLN A 41 16.51 -1.03 -1.09
C GLN A 41 15.95 -2.31 -1.75
N ARG A 42 15.41 -3.26 -0.97
CA ARG A 42 14.78 -4.47 -1.52
C ARG A 42 13.59 -4.15 -2.42
N LEU A 43 12.72 -3.25 -2.00
CA LEU A 43 11.55 -2.86 -2.80
C LEU A 43 11.96 -2.16 -4.11
N ARG A 44 12.98 -1.29 -4.08
CA ARG A 44 13.56 -0.66 -5.29
C ARG A 44 14.29 -1.66 -6.20
N ALA A 45 14.93 -2.68 -5.63
CA ALA A 45 15.50 -3.77 -6.42
C ALA A 45 14.40 -4.53 -7.15
N LYS A 46 13.27 -4.80 -6.48
CA LYS A 46 12.10 -5.43 -7.10
C LYS A 46 11.47 -4.59 -8.21
N TYR A 47 11.40 -3.27 -8.03
CA TYR A 47 11.01 -2.34 -9.10
C TYR A 47 11.91 -2.48 -10.34
N SER A 48 13.24 -2.56 -10.12
CA SER A 48 14.21 -2.69 -11.21
C SER A 48 14.09 -4.04 -11.92
N GLU A 49 13.85 -5.12 -11.17
CA GLU A 49 13.61 -6.47 -11.70
C GLU A 49 12.34 -6.53 -12.58
N LEU A 50 11.25 -5.89 -12.13
CA LEU A 50 9.96 -5.92 -12.80
C LEU A 50 9.82 -4.89 -13.93
N GLY A 51 10.85 -4.10 -14.22
CA GLY A 51 10.80 -2.96 -15.15
C GLY A 51 10.06 -3.24 -16.47
N PRO A 52 10.43 -4.30 -17.23
CA PRO A 52 9.73 -4.66 -18.47
C PRO A 52 8.25 -4.99 -18.25
N GLN A 53 7.92 -5.80 -17.24
CA GLN A 53 6.55 -6.22 -16.94
C GLN A 53 5.69 -5.07 -16.43
N LEU A 54 6.26 -4.08 -15.76
CA LEU A 54 5.56 -2.86 -15.37
C LEU A 54 5.25 -1.97 -16.58
N LEU A 55 6.09 -1.97 -17.62
CA LEU A 55 5.88 -1.12 -18.80
C LEU A 55 4.98 -1.77 -19.86
N ASP A 56 5.09 -3.08 -20.03
CA ASP A 56 4.35 -3.85 -21.03
C ASP A 56 3.61 -5.00 -20.36
N ASN A 57 2.30 -4.82 -20.17
CA ASN A 57 1.42 -5.82 -19.56
C ASN A 57 -0.04 -5.63 -20.00
N GLN A 58 -0.83 -6.66 -19.73
CA GLN A 58 -2.26 -6.68 -20.05
C GLN A 58 -3.11 -5.70 -19.25
N PHE A 59 -2.61 -5.13 -18.15
CA PHE A 59 -3.36 -4.22 -17.29
C PHE A 59 -3.37 -2.79 -17.83
N GLN A 60 -2.56 -2.51 -18.87
CA GLN A 60 -2.43 -1.17 -19.47
C GLN A 60 -2.09 -0.09 -18.42
N ARG A 61 -1.39 -0.50 -17.37
CA ARG A 61 -0.91 0.37 -16.29
C ARG A 61 0.35 -0.24 -15.66
N PRO A 62 1.15 0.55 -14.91
CA PRO A 62 2.38 0.03 -14.33
C PRO A 62 2.11 -0.88 -13.14
N LEU A 63 1.73 -2.12 -13.44
CA LEU A 63 1.27 -3.11 -12.48
C LEU A 63 1.74 -4.50 -12.87
N TYR A 64 2.24 -5.22 -11.88
CA TYR A 64 2.53 -6.63 -11.96
C TYR A 64 1.76 -7.36 -10.85
N LEU A 65 1.02 -8.40 -11.23
CA LEU A 65 0.28 -9.26 -10.32
C LEU A 65 0.94 -10.65 -10.31
N SER A 66 1.11 -11.22 -9.12
CA SER A 66 1.50 -12.62 -8.97
C SER A 66 0.68 -13.29 -7.87
N SER A 67 0.46 -14.59 -8.03
CA SER A 67 -0.25 -15.40 -7.04
C SER A 67 0.47 -16.72 -6.79
N ALA A 68 0.43 -17.19 -5.55
CA ALA A 68 0.95 -18.47 -5.12
C ALA A 68 -0.08 -19.20 -4.26
N GLU A 69 -0.09 -20.53 -4.40
CA GLU A 69 -0.92 -21.46 -3.63
C GLU A 69 -0.02 -22.57 -3.10
N SER A 70 -0.07 -22.80 -1.78
CA SER A 70 0.50 -23.95 -1.10
C SER A 70 -0.63 -24.92 -0.70
N SER A 71 -0.31 -26.03 -0.02
CA SER A 71 -1.34 -26.93 0.50
C SER A 71 -2.22 -26.30 1.59
N ARG A 72 -1.80 -25.18 2.20
CA ARG A 72 -2.51 -24.52 3.32
C ARG A 72 -2.62 -23.01 3.19
N ASP A 73 -1.91 -22.39 2.25
CA ASP A 73 -1.74 -20.94 2.19
C ASP A 73 -1.99 -20.41 0.78
N LEU A 74 -2.56 -19.21 0.72
CA LEU A 74 -2.73 -18.43 -0.50
C LEU A 74 -2.08 -17.07 -0.31
N LYS A 75 -1.37 -16.62 -1.35
CA LYS A 75 -0.75 -15.30 -1.39
C LYS A 75 -0.94 -14.67 -2.76
N GLY A 76 -1.53 -13.48 -2.79
CA GLY A 76 -1.59 -12.63 -3.97
C GLY A 76 -0.81 -11.35 -3.71
N ASP A 77 0.09 -11.00 -4.63
CA ASP A 77 0.92 -9.81 -4.58
C ASP A 77 0.62 -8.92 -5.78
N ILE A 78 0.58 -7.62 -5.56
CA ILE A 78 0.57 -6.59 -6.60
C ILE A 78 1.73 -5.64 -6.36
N TYR A 79 2.55 -5.47 -7.38
CA TYR A 79 3.57 -4.43 -7.45
C TYR A 79 3.10 -3.37 -8.43
N ALA A 80 3.02 -2.11 -8.03
CA ALA A 80 2.48 -1.06 -8.89
C ALA A 80 3.17 0.29 -8.71
N VAL A 81 3.23 1.07 -9.78
CA VAL A 81 3.60 2.50 -9.70
C VAL A 81 2.34 3.34 -9.65
N VAL A 82 2.23 4.17 -8.61
CA VAL A 82 1.16 5.17 -8.49
C VAL A 82 1.71 6.56 -8.74
N ASP A 83 0.92 7.39 -9.41
CA ASP A 83 1.32 8.72 -9.88
C ASP A 83 1.13 9.79 -8.80
N TYR A 84 1.65 9.51 -7.60
CA TYR A 84 1.61 10.42 -6.45
C TYR A 84 2.98 10.50 -5.77
N PRO A 85 3.34 11.66 -5.20
CA PRO A 85 4.52 11.79 -4.35
C PRO A 85 4.47 10.84 -3.16
N PHE A 86 5.63 10.29 -2.78
CA PHE A 86 5.74 9.35 -1.65
C PHE A 86 5.18 9.92 -0.35
N SER A 87 5.39 11.21 -0.07
CA SER A 87 4.84 11.86 1.12
C SER A 87 3.30 11.83 1.13
N THR A 88 2.65 12.08 -0.02
CA THR A 88 1.20 11.98 -0.18
C THR A 88 0.72 10.56 0.10
N VAL A 89 1.39 9.56 -0.48
CA VAL A 89 1.04 8.14 -0.28
C VAL A 89 1.24 7.72 1.18
N ASN A 90 2.33 8.13 1.81
CA ASN A 90 2.63 7.82 3.22
C ASN A 90 1.57 8.42 4.14
N THR A 91 1.26 9.71 4.01
CA THR A 91 0.19 10.35 4.81
C THR A 91 -1.18 9.69 4.60
N ALA A 92 -1.45 9.24 3.37
CA ALA A 92 -2.71 8.60 3.02
C ALA A 92 -2.86 7.18 3.59
N LEU A 93 -1.83 6.35 3.49
CA LEU A 93 -1.95 4.91 3.71
C LEU A 93 -1.25 4.41 4.98
N ASN A 94 -0.36 5.22 5.58
CA ASN A 94 0.22 4.98 6.90
C ASN A 94 -0.58 5.66 8.02
N ASN A 95 -1.90 5.63 7.91
CA ASN A 95 -2.81 6.12 8.93
C ASN A 95 -4.00 5.17 9.05
N PRO A 96 -4.19 4.51 10.21
CA PRO A 96 -5.27 3.55 10.37
C PRO A 96 -6.67 4.16 10.19
N ALA A 97 -6.85 5.45 10.48
CA ALA A 97 -8.14 6.14 10.32
C ALA A 97 -8.63 6.15 8.86
N HIS A 98 -7.72 6.01 7.89
CA HIS A 98 -8.04 6.06 6.47
C HIS A 98 -8.41 4.69 5.89
N TRP A 99 -8.05 3.59 6.56
CA TRP A 99 -8.21 2.27 5.98
C TRP A 99 -9.67 1.83 5.83
N CYS A 100 -10.58 2.29 6.69
CA CYS A 100 -12.00 1.98 6.48
C CYS A 100 -12.63 2.69 5.27
N ASP A 101 -12.13 3.87 4.90
CA ASP A 101 -12.51 4.54 3.65
C ASP A 101 -11.98 3.78 2.41
N VAL A 102 -10.86 3.06 2.54
CA VAL A 102 -10.32 2.19 1.49
C VAL A 102 -11.15 0.90 1.42
N MET A 103 -11.29 0.21 2.55
CA MET A 103 -11.89 -1.13 2.61
C MET A 103 -13.35 -1.11 2.19
N ILE A 104 -14.11 -0.06 2.52
CA ILE A 104 -15.53 0.02 2.16
C ILE A 104 -15.78 0.02 0.65
N LEU A 105 -14.82 0.45 -0.17
CA LEU A 105 -14.96 0.46 -1.63
C LEU A 105 -15.10 -0.95 -2.21
N HIS A 106 -14.51 -1.95 -1.54
CA HIS A 106 -14.58 -3.34 -1.96
C HIS A 106 -16.02 -3.86 -1.91
N ILE A 107 -16.54 -4.41 -3.01
CA ILE A 107 -17.95 -4.84 -3.14
C ILE A 107 -18.46 -5.76 -2.01
N ASN A 108 -17.56 -6.58 -1.44
CA ASN A 108 -17.88 -7.50 -0.34
C ASN A 108 -17.74 -6.91 1.07
N VAL A 109 -17.25 -5.68 1.26
CA VAL A 109 -17.19 -5.04 2.57
C VAL A 109 -18.48 -4.26 2.82
N LYS A 110 -19.21 -4.62 3.88
CA LYS A 110 -20.54 -4.12 4.24
C LYS A 110 -20.53 -3.06 5.33
N TYR A 111 -19.46 -3.05 6.11
CA TYR A 111 -19.18 -2.12 7.17
C TYR A 111 -17.68 -2.18 7.47
N CYS A 112 -17.09 -1.05 7.80
CA CYS A 112 -15.76 -0.97 8.39
C CYS A 112 -15.72 0.16 9.41
N HIS A 113 -15.17 -0.11 10.58
CA HIS A 113 -14.91 0.93 11.58
C HIS A 113 -13.53 0.73 12.21
N ALA A 114 -12.74 1.79 12.25
CA ALA A 114 -11.44 1.80 12.89
C ALA A 114 -11.57 2.35 14.31
N SER A 115 -11.12 1.58 15.30
CA SER A 115 -11.07 1.98 16.71
C SER A 115 -9.64 1.92 17.21
N SER A 116 -9.14 3.04 17.73
CA SER A 116 -7.80 3.15 18.30
C SER A 116 -7.86 3.26 19.82
N SER A 117 -7.03 2.49 20.50
CA SER A 117 -6.87 2.54 21.96
C SER A 117 -5.39 2.48 22.35
N LYS A 118 -5.10 2.47 23.66
CA LYS A 118 -3.73 2.30 24.17
C LYS A 118 -3.10 0.96 23.77
N THR A 119 -3.89 -0.06 23.46
CA THR A 119 -3.41 -1.41 23.12
C THR A 119 -3.20 -1.64 21.63
N GLY A 120 -3.56 -0.67 20.77
CA GLY A 120 -3.43 -0.77 19.33
C GLY A 120 -4.66 -0.23 18.59
N THR A 121 -4.64 -0.37 17.27
CA THR A 121 -5.77 -0.02 16.40
C THR A 121 -6.37 -1.27 15.78
N ILE A 122 -7.69 -1.39 15.86
CA ILE A 122 -8.48 -2.50 15.29
C ILE A 122 -9.42 -1.94 14.23
N LEU A 123 -9.51 -2.62 13.10
CA LEU A 123 -10.53 -2.40 12.07
C LEU A 123 -11.56 -3.52 12.19
N THR A 124 -12.76 -3.19 12.63
CA THR A 124 -13.90 -4.10 12.59
C THR A 124 -14.51 -4.06 11.20
N ILE A 125 -14.49 -5.18 10.48
CA ILE A 125 -14.95 -5.31 9.10
C ILE A 125 -16.06 -6.34 9.02
N ASN A 126 -17.14 -6.03 8.31
CA ASN A 126 -18.16 -7.01 7.98
C ASN A 126 -18.06 -7.39 6.50
N LEU A 127 -17.82 -8.67 6.23
CA LEU A 127 -17.71 -9.25 4.90
C LEU A 127 -19.04 -9.92 4.49
N GLY A 128 -19.54 -9.59 3.31
CA GLY A 128 -20.82 -10.07 2.80
C GLY A 128 -20.81 -10.35 1.31
N ARG A 129 -21.99 -10.58 0.76
CA ARG A 129 -22.25 -10.87 -0.65
C ARG A 129 -22.12 -9.61 -1.51
N ASN A 130 -22.35 -9.71 -2.81
CA ASN A 130 -22.23 -8.60 -3.76
C ASN A 130 -23.49 -7.70 -3.85
N PHE A 131 -24.45 -7.86 -2.95
CA PHE A 131 -25.67 -7.05 -2.85
C PHE A 131 -25.84 -6.49 -1.43
N ASP A 132 -26.79 -5.57 -1.24
CA ASP A 132 -27.07 -4.99 0.08
C ASP A 132 -27.64 -6.04 1.03
N GLN A 133 -27.09 -6.10 2.24
CA GLN A 133 -27.48 -7.09 3.24
C GLN A 133 -27.38 -6.53 4.66
N PRO A 134 -28.21 -7.05 5.59
CA PRO A 134 -28.06 -6.79 7.01
C PRO A 134 -26.68 -7.21 7.53
N LEU A 135 -26.16 -6.47 8.52
CA LEU A 135 -24.89 -6.82 9.16
C LEU A 135 -24.98 -8.15 9.93
N ALA A 136 -26.16 -8.52 10.43
CA ALA A 136 -26.39 -9.81 11.09
C ALA A 136 -26.17 -11.01 10.15
N ASP A 137 -26.34 -10.80 8.83
CA ASP A 137 -26.15 -11.84 7.80
C ASP A 137 -24.76 -11.75 7.14
N SER A 138 -23.86 -10.94 7.71
CA SER A 138 -22.48 -10.78 7.26
C SER A 138 -21.50 -11.43 8.23
N TYR A 139 -20.31 -11.75 7.75
CA TYR A 139 -19.23 -12.25 8.58
C TYR A 139 -18.44 -11.08 9.17
N ARG A 140 -18.54 -10.87 10.48
CA ARG A 140 -17.71 -9.90 11.19
C ARG A 140 -16.30 -10.46 11.39
N ASN A 141 -15.30 -9.65 11.07
CA ASN A 141 -13.89 -9.91 11.31
C ASN A 141 -13.21 -8.69 11.94
N GLU A 142 -12.10 -8.91 12.65
CA GLU A 142 -11.32 -7.84 13.27
C GLU A 142 -9.87 -7.92 12.81
N PHE A 143 -9.40 -6.86 12.17
CA PHE A 143 -8.02 -6.73 11.72
C PHE A 143 -7.24 -5.81 12.66
N SER A 144 -6.15 -6.33 13.22
CA SER A 144 -5.15 -5.54 13.92
C SER A 144 -4.31 -4.74 12.93
N TYR A 145 -4.27 -3.42 13.10
CA TYR A 145 -3.40 -2.54 12.33
C TYR A 145 -2.05 -2.36 13.05
N SER A 146 -0.97 -2.52 12.31
CA SER A 146 0.38 -2.19 12.78
C SER A 146 1.16 -1.41 11.72
N THR A 147 1.87 -0.37 12.16
CA THR A 147 2.93 0.25 11.36
C THR A 147 4.21 -0.52 11.65
N VAL A 148 4.71 -1.26 10.67
CA VAL A 148 5.92 -2.09 10.80
C VAL A 148 7.15 -1.21 10.84
N ILE A 149 7.23 -0.24 9.93
CA ILE A 149 8.34 0.69 9.83
C ILE A 149 7.90 1.95 9.08
N THR A 150 8.46 3.09 9.47
CA THR A 150 8.36 4.34 8.72
C THR A 150 9.73 5.03 8.70
N SER A 151 10.17 5.45 7.53
CA SER A 151 11.37 6.25 7.28
C SER A 151 11.05 7.32 6.23
N PRO A 152 11.93 8.32 6.03
CA PRO A 152 11.72 9.35 5.00
C PRO A 152 11.54 8.82 3.58
N ASP A 153 11.96 7.58 3.32
CA ASP A 153 12.01 6.97 2.00
C ASP A 153 11.36 5.59 1.93
N TYR A 154 10.64 5.17 2.98
CA TYR A 154 9.91 3.91 3.00
C TYR A 154 8.88 3.86 4.12
N PHE A 155 7.74 3.21 3.88
CA PHE A 155 6.88 2.76 4.98
C PHE A 155 6.33 1.37 4.68
N ALA A 156 5.96 0.65 5.73
CA ALA A 156 5.18 -0.57 5.64
C ALA A 156 4.14 -0.65 6.75
N VAL A 157 2.95 -1.08 6.38
CA VAL A 157 1.81 -1.31 7.28
C VAL A 157 1.22 -2.68 7.04
N GLU A 158 0.64 -3.25 8.08
CA GLU A 158 0.00 -4.56 8.04
C GLU A 158 -1.36 -4.53 8.74
N LEU A 159 -2.30 -5.26 8.17
CA LEU A 159 -3.57 -5.63 8.78
C LEU A 159 -3.59 -7.15 8.98
N GLY A 160 -3.59 -7.61 10.22
CA GLY A 160 -3.62 -9.03 10.56
C GLY A 160 -4.93 -9.45 11.21
N ALA A 161 -5.52 -10.57 10.78
CA ALA A 161 -6.67 -11.19 11.47
C ALA A 161 -6.47 -12.71 11.61
N GLU A 162 -6.63 -13.23 12.83
CA GLU A 162 -6.40 -14.65 13.12
C GLU A 162 -7.44 -15.56 12.45
N THR A 163 -8.66 -15.06 12.23
CA THR A 163 -9.77 -15.86 11.69
C THR A 163 -10.41 -15.18 10.49
N GLY A 164 -11.18 -15.94 9.73
CA GLY A 164 -12.03 -15.40 8.68
C GLY A 164 -13.14 -16.35 8.25
N PRO A 165 -13.91 -15.96 7.22
CA PRO A 165 -15.11 -16.67 6.82
C PRO A 165 -14.81 -18.09 6.31
N LEU A 166 -15.75 -19.02 6.54
CA LEU A 166 -15.70 -20.37 5.94
C LEU A 166 -14.44 -21.19 6.29
N GLY A 167 -13.82 -20.96 7.45
CA GLY A 167 -12.68 -21.78 7.92
C GLY A 167 -11.32 -21.38 7.38
N THR A 168 -11.21 -20.18 6.81
CA THR A 168 -9.94 -19.48 6.57
C THR A 168 -9.40 -18.82 7.84
N HIS A 169 -8.11 -18.59 7.92
CA HIS A 169 -7.43 -18.01 9.08
C HIS A 169 -6.13 -17.31 8.65
N ASP A 170 -5.41 -16.72 9.62
CA ASP A 170 -4.10 -16.06 9.43
C ASP A 170 -4.09 -15.06 8.25
N TYR A 171 -5.11 -14.21 8.20
CA TYR A 171 -5.20 -13.16 7.20
C TYR A 171 -4.11 -12.12 7.40
N HIS A 172 -3.50 -11.73 6.29
CA HIS A 172 -2.51 -10.68 6.22
C HIS A 172 -2.75 -9.80 5.00
N ILE A 173 -3.02 -8.52 5.25
CA ILE A 173 -3.03 -7.48 4.22
C ILE A 173 -1.84 -6.58 4.48
N GLY A 174 -0.85 -6.63 3.58
CA GLY A 174 0.38 -5.85 3.68
C GLY A 174 0.41 -4.74 2.63
N LEU A 175 0.96 -3.59 3.01
CA LEU A 175 1.29 -2.53 2.06
C LEU A 175 2.64 -1.92 2.43
N GLU A 176 3.58 -1.95 1.49
CA GLU A 176 4.84 -1.22 1.57
C GLU A 176 5.00 -0.28 0.38
N ALA A 177 5.74 0.81 0.57
CA ALA A 177 5.97 1.81 -0.46
C ALA A 177 7.36 2.44 -0.39
N ALA A 178 7.91 2.83 -1.53
CA ALA A 178 9.14 3.61 -1.65
C ALA A 178 9.04 4.65 -2.78
N PRO A 179 9.70 5.82 -2.66
CA PRO A 179 9.77 6.81 -3.73
C PRO A 179 10.62 6.30 -4.89
N LEU A 180 10.22 6.69 -6.10
CA LEU A 180 10.98 6.58 -7.34
C LEU A 180 11.69 7.89 -7.67
N LYS A 181 12.70 7.83 -8.54
CA LYS A 181 13.53 9.00 -8.92
C LYS A 181 12.75 10.09 -9.66
N ASP A 182 11.65 9.73 -10.31
CA ASP A 182 10.79 10.62 -11.09
C ASP A 182 9.66 11.25 -10.26
N GLY A 183 9.67 11.05 -8.93
CA GLY A 183 8.69 11.63 -8.01
C GLY A 183 7.45 10.76 -7.80
N ARG A 184 7.29 9.66 -8.53
CA ARG A 184 6.21 8.68 -8.32
C ARG A 184 6.53 7.74 -7.15
N THR A 185 5.56 6.91 -6.80
CA THR A 185 5.71 5.94 -5.71
C THR A 185 5.53 4.52 -6.21
N PHE A 186 6.42 3.63 -5.81
CA PHE A 186 6.28 2.20 -6.05
C PHE A 186 5.70 1.52 -4.82
N LEU A 187 4.61 0.79 -5.02
CA LEU A 187 3.86 0.05 -4.01
C LEU A 187 4.09 -1.45 -4.18
N HIS A 188 4.10 -2.16 -3.06
CA HIS A 188 3.83 -3.58 -3.02
C HIS A 188 2.68 -3.84 -2.04
N PHE A 189 1.60 -4.39 -2.58
CA PHE A 189 0.40 -4.81 -1.86
C PHE A 189 0.37 -6.33 -1.78
N THR A 190 0.11 -6.86 -0.60
CA THR A 190 -0.03 -8.29 -0.35
C THR A 190 -1.39 -8.58 0.25
N TYR A 191 -2.05 -9.62 -0.28
CA TYR A 191 -3.23 -10.22 0.32
C TYR A 191 -2.98 -11.72 0.48
N ALA A 192 -2.92 -12.18 1.73
CA ALA A 192 -2.63 -13.57 2.07
C ALA A 192 -3.56 -14.09 3.16
N TYR A 193 -3.82 -15.40 3.12
CA TYR A 193 -4.52 -16.12 4.18
C TYR A 193 -4.25 -17.61 4.07
N ALA A 194 -4.47 -18.31 5.18
CA ALA A 194 -4.41 -19.75 5.25
C ALA A 194 -5.80 -20.38 5.32
N PHE A 195 -5.89 -21.67 5.03
CA PHE A 195 -7.13 -22.44 5.09
C PHE A 195 -6.89 -23.85 5.62
N GLY A 196 -7.80 -24.30 6.48
CA GLY A 196 -7.83 -25.67 6.96
C GLY A 196 -8.63 -26.60 6.05
N VAL A 197 -8.84 -27.84 6.51
CA VAL A 197 -9.64 -28.86 5.79
C VAL A 197 -11.06 -28.36 5.48
N THR A 198 -11.71 -27.73 6.46
CA THR A 198 -13.05 -27.14 6.28
C THR A 198 -13.05 -26.04 5.23
N GLY A 199 -12.03 -25.17 5.23
CA GLY A 199 -11.87 -24.12 4.22
C GLY A 199 -11.63 -24.67 2.82
N SER A 200 -10.84 -25.72 2.70
CA SER A 200 -10.63 -26.42 1.42
C SER A 200 -11.94 -26.99 0.86
N LEU A 201 -12.74 -27.67 1.69
CA LEU A 201 -14.03 -28.21 1.26
C LEU A 201 -15.03 -27.12 0.88
N ALA A 202 -15.11 -26.04 1.68
CA ALA A 202 -15.96 -24.90 1.37
C ALA A 202 -15.58 -24.24 0.03
N MET A 203 -14.27 -24.09 -0.21
CA MET A 203 -13.76 -23.55 -1.48
C MET A 203 -14.09 -24.46 -2.67
N GLN A 204 -13.98 -25.78 -2.52
CA GLN A 204 -14.40 -26.73 -3.56
C GLN A 204 -15.90 -26.59 -3.86
N GLY A 205 -16.76 -26.49 -2.84
CA GLY A 205 -18.19 -26.26 -3.02
C GLY A 205 -18.51 -24.94 -3.73
N TYR A 206 -17.80 -23.87 -3.38
CA TYR A 206 -17.91 -22.57 -4.06
C TYR A 206 -17.50 -22.66 -5.54
N LEU A 207 -16.35 -23.25 -5.84
CA LEU A 207 -15.85 -23.42 -7.20
C LEU A 207 -16.71 -24.39 -8.02
N ALA A 208 -17.41 -25.33 -7.38
CA ALA A 208 -18.39 -26.16 -8.05
C ALA A 208 -19.68 -25.41 -8.41
N THR A 209 -19.90 -24.20 -7.89
CA THR A 209 -21.13 -23.42 -8.06
C THR A 209 -20.84 -21.99 -8.54
N LEU A 210 -20.98 -20.98 -7.68
CA LEU A 210 -20.88 -19.56 -7.99
C LEU A 210 -19.47 -19.13 -8.45
N GLY A 211 -18.45 -19.91 -8.08
CA GLY A 211 -17.06 -19.70 -8.46
C GLY A 211 -16.65 -20.35 -9.77
N ARG A 212 -17.49 -21.21 -10.37
CA ARG A 212 -17.09 -22.09 -11.49
C ARG A 212 -16.51 -21.34 -12.68
N ASP A 213 -17.17 -20.26 -13.08
CA ASP A 213 -16.80 -19.49 -14.27
C ASP A 213 -15.92 -18.27 -13.95
N LYS A 214 -15.54 -18.13 -12.67
CA LYS A 214 -14.70 -17.04 -12.19
C LYS A 214 -13.24 -17.35 -12.50
N VAL A 215 -12.57 -16.38 -13.11
CA VAL A 215 -11.17 -16.47 -13.53
C VAL A 215 -10.37 -15.31 -12.96
N GLY A 216 -9.08 -15.56 -12.74
CA GLY A 216 -8.09 -14.55 -12.39
C GLY A 216 -7.53 -13.85 -13.62
N PHE A 217 -6.32 -13.32 -13.45
CA PHE A 217 -5.61 -12.51 -14.43
C PHE A 217 -4.43 -13.23 -15.06
N THR A 218 -3.81 -14.18 -14.36
CA THR A 218 -2.68 -14.93 -14.92
C THR A 218 -3.12 -15.67 -16.18
N VAL A 219 -2.41 -15.44 -17.30
CA VAL A 219 -2.65 -16.13 -18.57
C VAL A 219 -1.91 -17.47 -18.55
N MET A 220 -2.66 -18.56 -18.60
CA MET A 220 -2.13 -19.94 -18.62
C MET A 220 -1.83 -20.43 -20.04
N GLY A 221 -2.40 -19.76 -21.04
CA GLY A 221 -2.23 -20.11 -22.45
C GLY A 221 -3.21 -19.36 -23.34
N ARG A 222 -3.59 -19.97 -24.45
CA ARG A 222 -4.63 -19.47 -25.34
C ARG A 222 -5.67 -20.55 -25.59
N LEU A 223 -6.92 -20.14 -25.61
CA LEU A 223 -8.06 -20.96 -26.03
C LEU A 223 -8.02 -21.21 -27.55
N PRO A 224 -8.75 -22.22 -28.07
CA PRO A 224 -8.80 -22.51 -29.51
C PRO A 224 -9.25 -21.34 -30.39
N ASN A 225 -10.02 -20.40 -29.83
CA ASN A 225 -10.47 -19.18 -30.50
C ASN A 225 -9.42 -18.03 -30.47
N GLY A 226 -8.22 -18.29 -29.94
CA GLY A 226 -7.12 -17.33 -29.84
C GLY A 226 -7.18 -16.38 -28.64
N GLN A 227 -8.27 -16.41 -27.85
CA GLN A 227 -8.38 -15.59 -26.63
C GLN A 227 -7.49 -16.12 -25.50
N PRO A 228 -7.06 -15.29 -24.55
CA PRO A 228 -6.31 -15.75 -23.38
C PRO A 228 -7.10 -16.76 -22.56
N ASP A 229 -6.44 -17.86 -22.21
CA ASP A 229 -6.94 -18.80 -21.19
C ASP A 229 -6.44 -18.33 -19.82
N TYR A 230 -7.35 -17.91 -18.96
CA TYR A 230 -7.00 -17.30 -17.67
C TYR A 230 -7.00 -18.34 -16.55
N ILE A 231 -6.24 -18.07 -15.50
CA ILE A 231 -6.18 -18.97 -14.34
C ILE A 231 -7.55 -19.13 -13.67
N HIS A 232 -7.91 -20.39 -13.39
CA HIS A 232 -9.16 -20.78 -12.74
C HIS A 232 -8.93 -21.16 -11.27
N GLY A 233 -10.01 -21.58 -10.60
CA GLY A 233 -9.94 -22.18 -9.28
C GLY A 233 -9.54 -21.21 -8.18
N VAL A 234 -8.92 -21.74 -7.13
CA VAL A 234 -8.62 -20.99 -5.91
C VAL A 234 -7.72 -19.79 -6.17
N ARG A 235 -6.66 -19.97 -6.97
CA ARG A 235 -5.80 -18.86 -7.42
C ARG A 235 -6.55 -17.82 -8.24
N GLY A 236 -7.48 -18.24 -9.11
CA GLY A 236 -8.33 -17.30 -9.83
C GLY A 236 -9.17 -16.42 -8.89
N VAL A 237 -9.77 -17.01 -7.86
CA VAL A 237 -10.52 -16.27 -6.83
C VAL A 237 -9.61 -15.32 -6.04
N LEU A 238 -8.42 -15.78 -5.67
CA LEU A 238 -7.43 -14.99 -4.95
C LEU A 238 -7.01 -13.75 -5.76
N GLU A 239 -6.63 -13.93 -7.03
CA GLU A 239 -6.17 -12.82 -7.87
C GLU A 239 -7.23 -11.73 -8.07
N ARG A 240 -8.51 -12.13 -8.17
CA ARG A 240 -9.64 -11.18 -8.23
C ARG A 240 -9.71 -10.34 -6.96
N ASN A 241 -9.58 -10.96 -5.80
CA ASN A 241 -9.65 -10.27 -4.51
C ASN A 241 -8.45 -9.35 -4.30
N THR A 242 -7.24 -9.83 -4.60
CA THR A 242 -6.01 -9.03 -4.55
C THR A 242 -6.13 -7.79 -5.42
N MET A 243 -6.61 -7.93 -6.67
CA MET A 243 -6.82 -6.79 -7.56
C MET A 243 -7.88 -5.82 -7.02
N ARG A 244 -9.02 -6.31 -6.51
CA ARG A 244 -10.08 -5.43 -5.99
C ARG A 244 -9.62 -4.58 -4.80
N TYR A 245 -8.79 -5.14 -3.91
CA TYR A 245 -8.19 -4.36 -2.82
C TYR A 245 -7.18 -3.33 -3.33
N PHE A 246 -6.31 -3.70 -4.27
CA PHE A 246 -5.41 -2.74 -4.89
C PHE A 246 -6.17 -1.60 -5.58
N LEU A 247 -7.24 -1.89 -6.32
CA LEU A 247 -8.06 -0.87 -6.97
C LEU A 247 -8.78 0.04 -5.95
N ALA A 248 -9.09 -0.46 -4.75
CA ALA A 248 -9.59 0.36 -3.65
C ALA A 248 -8.54 1.35 -3.14
N ILE A 249 -7.29 0.92 -3.01
CA ILE A 249 -6.16 1.80 -2.68
C ILE A 249 -5.98 2.88 -3.75
N ASP A 250 -5.98 2.49 -5.03
CA ASP A 250 -5.84 3.41 -6.16
C ASP A 250 -6.98 4.45 -6.23
N ALA A 251 -8.22 4.00 -6.03
CA ALA A 251 -9.39 4.88 -5.98
C ALA A 251 -9.37 5.84 -4.78
N TYR A 252 -8.90 5.37 -3.61
CA TYR A 252 -8.70 6.23 -2.44
C TYR A 252 -7.68 7.34 -2.73
N LEU A 253 -6.53 6.98 -3.31
CA LEU A 253 -5.48 7.94 -3.67
C LEU A 253 -5.97 8.99 -4.67
N ALA A 254 -6.77 8.58 -5.66
CA ALA A 254 -7.34 9.47 -6.68
C ALA A 254 -8.24 10.58 -6.13
N ALA A 255 -8.80 10.41 -4.94
CA ALA A 255 -9.67 11.39 -4.31
C ALA A 255 -8.99 12.26 -3.25
N ILE A 256 -7.67 12.13 -3.02
CA ILE A 256 -7.00 12.89 -1.95
C ILE A 256 -7.04 14.41 -2.23
N SER A 257 -6.92 14.81 -3.49
CA SER A 257 -6.83 16.21 -3.89
C SER A 257 -8.17 16.92 -4.04
N VAL A 258 -9.30 16.20 -4.02
CA VAL A 258 -10.63 16.81 -4.09
C VAL A 258 -11.14 17.22 -2.71
N ALA A 259 -12.11 18.14 -2.69
CA ALA A 259 -12.73 18.63 -1.46
C ALA A 259 -13.36 17.47 -0.66
N PRO A 260 -13.31 17.48 0.70
CA PRO A 260 -13.77 16.38 1.53
C PRO A 260 -15.17 15.83 1.19
N GLU A 261 -16.10 16.72 0.87
CA GLU A 261 -17.47 16.42 0.47
C GLU A 261 -17.60 15.62 -0.84
N ASP A 262 -16.65 15.79 -1.76
CA ASP A 262 -16.64 15.12 -3.08
C ASP A 262 -15.86 13.79 -3.07
N ARG A 263 -15.11 13.52 -2.00
CA ARG A 263 -14.18 12.38 -1.95
C ARG A 263 -14.88 11.04 -2.07
N LEU A 264 -15.99 10.85 -1.35
CA LEU A 264 -16.70 9.57 -1.35
C LEU A 264 -17.15 9.21 -2.77
N GLU A 265 -17.81 10.13 -3.45
CA GLU A 265 -18.34 9.85 -4.79
C GLU A 265 -17.24 9.54 -5.79
N LEU A 266 -16.16 10.33 -5.77
CA LEU A 266 -15.04 10.08 -6.65
C LEU A 266 -14.42 8.70 -6.40
N ARG A 267 -14.27 8.29 -5.13
CA ARG A 267 -13.74 6.97 -4.77
C ARG A 267 -14.63 5.83 -5.27
N LEU A 268 -15.94 5.93 -5.06
CA LEU A 268 -16.89 4.91 -5.49
C LEU A 268 -16.92 4.76 -7.01
N GLN A 269 -17.02 5.88 -7.73
CA GLN A 269 -17.01 5.86 -9.19
C GLN A 269 -15.68 5.34 -9.73
N LYS A 270 -14.56 5.82 -9.20
CA LYS A 270 -13.22 5.40 -9.64
C LYS A 270 -12.98 3.91 -9.40
N TRP A 271 -13.41 3.38 -8.26
CA TRP A 271 -13.30 1.95 -7.98
C TRP A 271 -14.12 1.14 -8.99
N TYR A 272 -15.39 1.50 -9.18
CA TYR A 272 -16.28 0.81 -10.12
C TYR A 272 -15.70 0.83 -11.55
N ASP A 273 -15.36 2.02 -12.06
CA ASP A 273 -14.77 2.21 -13.39
C ASP A 273 -13.52 1.33 -13.57
N SER A 274 -12.66 1.28 -12.55
CA SER A 274 -11.43 0.49 -12.61
C SER A 274 -11.70 -1.01 -12.60
N THR A 275 -12.77 -1.48 -11.94
CA THR A 275 -13.16 -2.89 -12.00
C THR A 275 -13.74 -3.26 -13.37
N GLU A 276 -14.46 -2.35 -14.02
CA GLU A 276 -15.06 -2.58 -15.34
C GLU A 276 -14.03 -2.62 -16.47
N LEU A 277 -12.86 -1.99 -16.31
CA LEU A 277 -11.70 -2.22 -17.20
C LEU A 277 -11.28 -3.70 -17.24
N TYR A 278 -11.63 -4.47 -16.21
CA TYR A 278 -11.36 -5.90 -16.08
C TYR A 278 -12.65 -6.71 -15.94
N ALA A 279 -13.72 -6.33 -16.66
CA ALA A 279 -15.05 -6.90 -16.46
C ALA A 279 -15.10 -8.43 -16.53
N ARG A 280 -14.30 -9.08 -17.40
CA ARG A 280 -14.23 -10.56 -17.48
C ARG A 280 -13.86 -11.21 -16.14
N GLN A 281 -13.00 -10.55 -15.37
CA GLN A 281 -12.53 -11.01 -14.06
C GLN A 281 -13.38 -10.42 -12.94
N LEU A 282 -13.70 -9.12 -12.97
CA LEU A 282 -14.12 -8.38 -11.79
C LEU A 282 -15.57 -7.93 -11.77
N HIS A 283 -16.27 -7.88 -12.90
CA HIS A 283 -17.67 -7.48 -12.94
C HIS A 283 -18.53 -8.42 -12.09
N GLU A 284 -19.45 -7.83 -11.30
CA GLU A 284 -20.38 -8.57 -10.44
C GLU A 284 -21.80 -7.99 -10.44
N VAL A 285 -21.93 -6.66 -10.56
CA VAL A 285 -23.20 -5.93 -10.50
C VAL A 285 -23.16 -4.69 -11.38
N GLU A 286 -24.34 -4.16 -11.71
CA GLU A 286 -24.47 -2.90 -12.45
C GLU A 286 -24.05 -1.69 -11.61
N ARG A 287 -23.66 -0.60 -12.28
CA ARG A 287 -23.14 0.61 -11.62
C ARG A 287 -24.10 1.16 -10.58
N VAL A 288 -25.38 1.26 -10.94
CA VAL A 288 -26.42 1.83 -10.08
C VAL A 288 -26.55 1.00 -8.81
N ASP A 289 -26.58 -0.32 -8.93
CA ASP A 289 -26.66 -1.24 -7.78
C ASP A 289 -25.44 -1.12 -6.87
N TYR A 290 -24.24 -1.03 -7.44
CA TYR A 290 -23.01 -0.83 -6.66
C TYR A 290 -23.04 0.49 -5.88
N LEU A 291 -23.32 1.61 -6.56
CA LEU A 291 -23.31 2.93 -5.93
C LEU A 291 -24.36 3.02 -4.83
N GLU A 292 -25.61 2.64 -5.12
CA GLU A 292 -26.71 2.69 -4.16
C GLU A 292 -26.43 1.85 -2.90
N MET A 293 -25.91 0.63 -3.10
CA MET A 293 -25.48 -0.24 -2.00
C MET A 293 -24.37 0.43 -1.18
N LYS A 294 -23.35 1.00 -1.84
CA LYS A 294 -22.19 1.56 -1.18
C LYS A 294 -22.50 2.85 -0.43
N HIS A 295 -23.42 3.68 -0.91
CA HIS A 295 -23.91 4.83 -0.16
C HIS A 295 -24.58 4.41 1.13
N ARG A 296 -25.44 3.37 1.10
CA ARG A 296 -26.06 2.81 2.30
C ARG A 296 -25.03 2.21 3.26
N GLU A 297 -24.05 1.49 2.75
CA GLU A 297 -22.96 0.92 3.54
C GLU A 297 -22.10 2.01 4.21
N TYR A 298 -21.78 3.09 3.48
CA TYR A 298 -21.01 4.21 4.02
C TYR A 298 -21.78 4.99 5.10
N LEU A 299 -23.07 5.28 4.87
CA LEU A 299 -23.92 5.94 5.87
C LEU A 299 -24.01 5.15 7.18
N ARG A 300 -23.93 3.81 7.12
CA ARG A 300 -23.89 2.96 8.32
C ARG A 300 -22.57 3.04 9.11
N GLN A 301 -21.48 3.54 8.52
CA GLN A 301 -20.17 3.64 9.18
C GLN A 301 -20.02 4.88 10.08
N GLN A 302 -20.86 5.89 9.85
CA GLN A 302 -20.89 7.16 10.60
C GLN A 302 -21.56 6.97 11.97
#